data_AF-A0A349M5B6-F1
#
_entry.id   AF-A0A349M5B6-F1
#
_cell.length_a   1.000
_cell.length_b   1.000
_cell.length_c   1.000
_cell.angle_alpha   90.00
_cell.angle_beta   90.00
_cell.angle_gamma   90.00
#
_symmetry.space_group_name_H-M   'P 1'
#
loop_
_entity.id
_entity.type
_entity.pdbx_description
1 polymer ?
#
loop_
_entity_poly.entity_id
_entity_poly.type
_entity_poly.pdbx_seq_one_letter_code
_entity_poly.pdbx_strand_id
1 'polypeptide(L)'
;MGDPRNAMDIKPGYRGRAFTSDLTGQEFWLVVDKGFQPMGLVMGNCIYSMGAIKNWLVGIKGSFQGELKEYSQLMYQARELALSRLQFEADQLGADGVIGVDINVEYLHNGEWMEVTAIGTAVRYVGSGPNMPPTGMGRVTIPAG
;
A
#
# COMPACT_ATOMS: atom_id res chain seq x y z
N MET A 1 -9.31 -33.84 20.62
CA MET A 1 -9.76 -33.52 19.25
C MET A 1 -10.44 -32.16 19.34
N GLY A 2 -9.70 -31.09 19.02
CA GLY A 2 -10.17 -29.72 19.26
C GLY A 2 -11.28 -29.38 18.28
N ASP A 3 -12.35 -28.78 18.81
CA ASP A 3 -13.47 -28.23 18.06
C ASP A 3 -12.99 -27.46 16.81
N PRO A 4 -13.50 -27.74 15.59
CA PRO A 4 -13.17 -26.93 14.43
C PRO A 4 -13.63 -25.51 14.73
N ARG A 5 -12.66 -24.59 14.94
CA ARG A 5 -12.93 -23.16 15.09
C ARG A 5 -13.61 -22.70 13.80
N ASN A 6 -14.93 -22.66 13.79
CA ASN A 6 -15.68 -22.14 12.67
C ASN A 6 -15.33 -20.65 12.54
N ALA A 7 -14.97 -20.23 11.33
CA ALA A 7 -14.69 -18.82 11.01
C ALA A 7 -15.88 -17.88 11.30
N MET A 8 -17.05 -18.46 11.58
CA MET A 8 -18.28 -17.77 11.95
C MET A 8 -18.41 -17.49 13.46
N ASP A 9 -17.52 -18.04 14.30
CA ASP A 9 -17.49 -17.79 15.76
C ASP A 9 -16.73 -16.51 16.15
N ILE A 10 -16.32 -15.70 15.18
CA ILE A 10 -15.88 -14.33 15.44
C ILE A 10 -17.10 -13.57 15.98
N LYS A 11 -17.13 -13.40 17.31
CA LYS A 11 -18.13 -12.56 17.98
C LYS A 11 -18.17 -11.21 17.25
N PRO A 12 -19.33 -10.78 16.73
CA PRO A 12 -19.42 -9.59 15.90
C PRO A 12 -19.20 -8.35 16.78
N GLY A 13 -17.94 -7.97 16.93
CA GLY A 13 -17.51 -6.61 17.25
C GLY A 13 -17.50 -5.72 16.01
N TYR A 14 -18.15 -6.14 14.91
CA TYR A 14 -18.28 -5.39 13.68
C TYR A 14 -19.16 -4.16 13.93
N ARG A 15 -18.52 -3.06 14.33
CA ARG A 15 -19.14 -1.74 14.50
C ARG A 15 -19.52 -1.22 13.12
N GLY A 16 -20.72 -1.59 12.67
CA GLY A 16 -21.23 -1.44 11.31
C GLY A 16 -21.03 -0.07 10.67
N ARG A 17 -20.01 0.03 9.83
CA ARG A 17 -19.93 0.99 8.72
C ARG A 17 -19.46 0.22 7.49
N ALA A 18 -20.16 0.39 6.37
CA ALA A 18 -19.71 -0.15 5.10
C ALA A 18 -18.34 0.48 4.77
N PHE A 19 -17.41 -0.34 4.30
CA PHE A 19 -16.12 0.10 3.81
C PHE A 19 -15.82 -0.60 2.48
N THR A 20 -15.02 0.04 1.64
CA THR A 20 -14.45 -0.54 0.43
C THR A 20 -13.10 -1.19 0.77
N SER A 21 -12.68 -2.17 -0.01
CA SER A 21 -11.43 -2.91 0.20
C SER A 21 -10.88 -3.31 -1.16
N ASP A 22 -9.56 -3.35 -1.28
CA ASP A 22 -8.86 -3.83 -2.49
C ASP A 22 -8.66 -5.36 -2.48
N LEU A 23 -8.88 -6.00 -1.33
CA LEU A 23 -8.79 -7.45 -1.19
C LEU A 23 -9.87 -8.21 -2.00
N THR A 24 -9.46 -9.33 -2.59
CA THR A 24 -10.37 -10.36 -3.06
C THR A 24 -11.13 -11.02 -1.90
N GLY A 25 -12.23 -11.70 -2.19
CA GLY A 25 -12.99 -12.43 -1.17
C GLY A 25 -12.17 -13.48 -0.43
N GLN A 26 -11.19 -14.11 -1.10
CA GLN A 26 -10.31 -15.11 -0.50
C GLN A 26 -9.31 -14.47 0.47
N GLU A 27 -8.67 -13.37 0.06
CA GLU A 27 -7.76 -12.63 0.93
C GLU A 27 -8.50 -12.03 2.13
N PHE A 28 -9.70 -11.48 1.90
CA PHE A 28 -10.55 -11.00 2.98
C PHE A 28 -10.80 -12.09 4.02
N TRP A 29 -11.17 -13.30 3.58
CA TRP A 29 -11.37 -14.43 4.49
C TRP A 29 -10.11 -14.82 5.25
N LEU A 30 -8.95 -14.83 4.58
CA LEU A 30 -7.67 -15.16 5.23
C LEU A 30 -7.28 -14.14 6.30
N VAL A 31 -7.48 -12.84 6.02
CA VAL A 31 -7.20 -11.75 6.96
C VAL A 31 -8.06 -11.90 8.21
N VAL A 32 -9.35 -12.14 8.02
CA VAL A 32 -10.31 -12.35 9.10
C VAL A 32 -9.99 -13.63 9.90
N ASP A 33 -9.70 -14.75 9.24
CA ASP A 33 -9.28 -16.01 9.88
C ASP A 33 -8.03 -15.84 10.76
N LYS A 34 -7.09 -15.01 10.31
CA LYS A 34 -5.83 -14.75 11.05
C LYS A 34 -6.00 -13.74 12.20
N GLY A 35 -7.20 -13.22 12.42
CA GLY A 35 -7.53 -12.30 13.51
C GLY A 35 -7.29 -10.83 13.18
N PHE A 36 -7.25 -10.47 11.90
CA PHE A 36 -7.21 -9.10 11.45
C PHE A 36 -8.61 -8.62 11.05
N GLN A 37 -8.92 -7.37 11.38
CA GLN A 37 -10.11 -6.66 10.97
C GLN A 37 -9.72 -5.67 9.85
N PRO A 38 -10.26 -5.81 8.63
CA PRO A 38 -10.14 -4.79 7.61
C PRO A 38 -10.87 -3.50 8.04
N MET A 39 -10.21 -2.37 7.84
CA MET A 39 -10.64 -1.05 8.28
C MET A 39 -11.15 -0.18 7.12
N GLY A 40 -10.66 -0.45 5.90
CA GLY A 40 -11.06 0.24 4.68
C GLY A 40 -9.94 0.30 3.64
N LEU A 41 -10.30 0.68 2.41
CA LEU A 41 -9.39 0.99 1.33
C LEU A 41 -8.66 2.30 1.65
N VAL A 42 -7.37 2.31 1.38
CA VAL A 42 -6.49 3.48 1.54
C VAL A 42 -5.71 3.71 0.25
N MET A 43 -5.37 4.97 0.00
CA MET A 43 -4.72 5.40 -1.22
C MET A 43 -3.66 6.47 -0.93
N GLY A 44 -2.58 6.43 -1.68
CA GLY A 44 -1.60 7.51 -1.73
C GLY A 44 -1.19 7.77 -3.16
N ASN A 45 -1.37 9.00 -3.63
CA ASN A 45 -0.98 9.40 -4.97
C ASN A 45 0.09 10.50 -4.91
N CYS A 46 0.92 10.61 -5.95
CA CYS A 46 1.79 11.76 -6.17
C CYS A 46 2.02 11.96 -7.66
N ILE A 47 2.23 13.23 -8.06
CA ILE A 47 2.49 13.60 -9.46
C ILE A 47 3.76 14.42 -9.50
N TYR A 48 4.70 14.01 -10.35
CA TYR A 48 5.96 14.71 -10.60
C TYR A 48 6.04 15.22 -12.04
N SER A 49 6.54 16.44 -12.21
CA SER A 49 6.82 16.99 -13.53
C SER A 49 8.20 16.54 -14.02
N MET A 50 8.20 15.75 -15.09
CA MET A 50 9.39 15.27 -15.80
C MET A 50 10.02 16.34 -16.69
N GLY A 51 9.32 17.44 -17.00
CA GLY A 51 9.82 18.49 -17.89
C GLY A 51 11.15 19.09 -17.46
N ALA A 52 11.32 19.35 -16.16
CA ALA A 52 12.58 19.87 -15.61
C ALA A 52 13.72 18.84 -15.66
N ILE A 53 13.40 17.57 -15.43
CA ILE A 53 14.36 16.45 -15.37
C ILE A 53 14.83 16.08 -16.78
N LYS A 54 13.92 16.11 -17.76
CA LYS A 54 14.23 15.88 -19.17
C LYS A 54 15.26 16.88 -19.69
N ASN A 55 15.16 18.15 -19.32
CA ASN A 55 16.12 19.18 -19.73
C ASN A 55 17.52 18.96 -19.13
N TRP A 56 17.61 18.43 -17.92
CA TRP A 56 18.89 18.08 -17.30
C TRP A 56 19.53 16.83 -17.96
N LEU A 57 18.72 15.80 -18.21
CA LEU A 57 19.14 14.56 -18.87
C LEU A 57 19.59 14.75 -20.33
N VAL A 58 19.07 15.76 -21.05
CA VAL A 58 19.47 16.06 -22.44
C VAL A 58 20.96 16.42 -22.54
N GLY A 59 21.56 17.00 -21.49
CA GLY A 59 23.01 17.30 -21.45
C GLY A 59 23.90 16.05 -21.35
N ILE A 60 23.34 14.90 -20.97
CA ILE A 60 24.05 13.61 -20.79
C ILE A 60 23.88 12.71 -22.04
N LYS A 61 23.01 13.08 -22.98
CA LYS A 61 22.70 12.28 -24.17
C LYS A 61 23.77 12.41 -25.26
N GLY A 62 24.91 11.77 -25.02
CA GLY A 62 25.96 11.52 -26.02
C GLY A 62 26.15 10.04 -26.35
N SER A 63 26.15 9.13 -25.36
CA SER A 63 26.35 7.68 -25.55
C SER A 63 26.25 6.91 -24.22
N PHE A 64 25.06 6.82 -23.62
CA PHE A 64 24.89 6.04 -22.38
C PHE A 64 23.96 4.84 -22.59
N GLN A 65 24.53 3.64 -22.62
CA GLN A 65 23.83 2.37 -22.41
C GLN A 65 23.92 2.04 -20.92
N GLY A 66 22.99 2.54 -20.10
CA GLY A 66 23.03 2.36 -18.65
C GLY A 66 21.85 3.00 -17.93
N GLU A 67 21.78 2.79 -16.61
CA GLU A 67 20.73 3.34 -15.75
C GLU A 67 20.77 4.88 -15.73
N LEU A 68 19.60 5.50 -15.90
CA LEU A 68 19.41 6.93 -15.70
C LEU A 68 19.21 7.21 -14.20
N LYS A 69 20.31 7.25 -13.44
CA LYS A 69 20.30 7.34 -11.96
C LYS A 69 19.34 8.40 -11.40
N GLU A 70 19.27 9.55 -12.06
CA GLU A 70 18.42 10.68 -11.68
C GLU A 70 16.94 10.36 -11.85
N TYR A 71 16.60 9.68 -12.94
CA TYR A 71 15.25 9.19 -13.21
C TYR A 71 14.87 8.08 -12.24
N SER A 72 15.77 7.11 -12.01
CA SER A 72 15.57 6.06 -11.00
C SER A 72 15.34 6.67 -9.63
N GLN A 73 16.16 7.64 -9.21
CA GLN A 73 16.03 8.30 -7.92
C GLN A 73 14.70 9.05 -7.78
N LEU A 74 14.24 9.74 -8.82
CA LEU A 74 12.91 10.36 -8.82
C LEU A 74 11.81 9.32 -8.66
N MET A 75 11.91 8.20 -9.38
CA MET A 75 10.93 7.12 -9.30
C MET A 75 10.88 6.51 -7.88
N TYR A 76 12.03 6.35 -7.22
CA TYR A 76 12.10 5.95 -5.82
C TYR A 76 11.41 6.95 -4.90
N GLN A 77 11.72 8.25 -5.04
CA GLN A 77 11.11 9.30 -4.23
C GLN A 77 9.60 9.37 -4.41
N ALA A 78 9.12 9.24 -5.64
CA ALA A 78 7.69 9.23 -5.94
C ALA A 78 6.98 8.04 -5.28
N ARG A 79 7.58 6.85 -5.37
CA ARG A 79 7.04 5.63 -4.72
C ARG A 79 7.00 5.77 -3.20
N GLU A 80 8.07 6.28 -2.60
CA GLU A 80 8.15 6.50 -1.16
C GLU A 80 7.10 7.51 -0.69
N LEU A 81 6.90 8.60 -1.44
CA LEU A 81 5.87 9.60 -1.13
C LEU A 81 4.46 9.03 -1.26
N ALA A 82 4.17 8.27 -2.30
CA ALA A 82 2.87 7.60 -2.49
C ALA A 82 2.59 6.63 -1.32
N LEU A 83 3.57 5.79 -0.96
CA LEU A 83 3.45 4.87 0.18
C LEU A 83 3.33 5.60 1.53
N SER A 84 4.00 6.73 1.71
CA SER A 84 3.89 7.54 2.92
C SER A 84 2.48 8.14 3.08
N ARG A 85 1.88 8.60 1.97
CA ARG A 85 0.50 9.11 1.95
C ARG A 85 -0.53 8.01 2.22
N LEU A 86 -0.34 6.84 1.62
CA LEU A 86 -1.15 5.64 1.89
C LEU A 86 -1.08 5.22 3.37
N GLN A 87 0.11 5.24 3.97
CA GLN A 87 0.29 4.98 5.39
C GLN A 87 -0.40 6.04 6.25
N PHE A 88 -0.29 7.32 5.89
CA PHE A 88 -0.96 8.39 6.61
C PHE A 88 -2.49 8.19 6.64
N GLU A 89 -3.11 7.77 5.54
CA GLU A 89 -4.54 7.46 5.51
C GLU A 89 -4.90 6.25 6.39
N ALA A 90 -4.08 5.20 6.35
CA ALA A 90 -4.25 4.03 7.23
C ALA A 90 -4.15 4.40 8.73
N ASP A 91 -3.28 5.37 9.06
CA ASP A 91 -3.14 5.89 10.41
C ASP A 91 -4.39 6.63 10.89
N GLN A 92 -5.05 7.39 10.00
CA GLN A 92 -6.33 8.03 10.31
C GLN A 92 -7.45 7.01 10.59
N LEU A 93 -7.37 5.82 9.98
CA LEU A 93 -8.26 4.69 10.28
C LEU A 93 -7.86 3.93 11.57
N GLY A 94 -6.71 4.27 12.16
CA GLY A 94 -6.11 3.61 13.31
C GLY A 94 -5.67 2.18 13.01
N ALA A 95 -5.29 1.89 11.76
CA ALA A 95 -4.84 0.57 11.36
C ALA A 95 -3.44 0.25 11.90
N ASP A 96 -3.11 -1.04 12.00
CA ASP A 96 -1.77 -1.51 12.37
C ASP A 96 -0.88 -1.71 11.15
N GLY A 97 -1.47 -1.79 9.94
CA GLY A 97 -0.74 -1.90 8.69
C GLY A 97 -1.66 -1.83 7.48
N VAL A 98 -1.04 -1.95 6.30
CA VAL A 98 -1.73 -2.04 5.01
C VAL A 98 -1.25 -3.28 4.27
N ILE A 99 -2.20 -4.02 3.71
CA ILE A 99 -1.95 -5.25 2.97
C ILE A 99 -2.58 -5.18 1.59
N GLY A 100 -2.12 -6.06 0.69
CA GLY A 100 -2.57 -6.08 -0.70
C GLY A 100 -2.27 -4.76 -1.37
N VAL A 101 -1.06 -4.22 -1.17
CA VAL A 101 -0.72 -2.93 -1.77
C VAL A 101 -0.35 -3.12 -3.24
N ASP A 102 -1.12 -2.48 -4.12
CA ASP A 102 -0.80 -2.30 -5.53
C ASP A 102 -0.20 -0.91 -5.76
N ILE A 103 0.84 -0.83 -6.60
CA ILE A 103 1.49 0.44 -6.95
C ILE A 103 1.50 0.57 -8.48
N ASN A 104 0.78 1.56 -8.98
CA ASN A 104 0.71 1.89 -10.39
C ASN A 104 1.53 3.15 -10.70
N VAL A 105 2.14 3.17 -11.88
CA VAL A 105 2.92 4.29 -12.40
C VAL A 105 2.40 4.64 -13.78
N GLU A 106 1.86 5.85 -13.92
CA GLU A 106 1.28 6.33 -15.16
C GLU A 106 2.01 7.57 -15.66
N TYR A 107 2.10 7.69 -16.98
CA TYR A 107 2.70 8.84 -17.65
C TYR A 107 1.59 9.68 -18.29
N LEU A 108 1.37 10.87 -17.73
CA LEU A 108 0.36 11.80 -18.18
C LEU A 108 0.98 12.89 -19.08
N HIS A 109 0.14 13.66 -19.76
CA HIS A 109 0.59 14.81 -20.57
C HIS A 109 1.71 14.44 -21.56
N ASN A 110 1.51 13.41 -22.39
CA ASN A 110 2.52 12.93 -23.35
C ASN A 110 3.88 12.55 -22.72
N GLY A 111 3.87 12.08 -21.48
CA GLY A 111 5.07 11.70 -20.74
C GLY A 111 5.78 12.86 -20.04
N GLU A 112 5.15 14.03 -19.96
CA GLU A 112 5.68 15.16 -19.20
C GLU A 112 5.45 14.99 -17.70
N TRP A 113 4.41 14.28 -17.27
CA TRP A 113 4.14 14.04 -15.86
C TRP A 113 4.16 12.55 -15.55
N MET A 114 4.71 12.21 -14.40
CA MET A 114 4.71 10.86 -13.84
C MET A 114 3.79 10.87 -12.62
N GLU A 115 2.71 10.10 -12.68
CA GLU A 115 1.85 9.80 -11.55
C GLU A 115 2.26 8.47 -10.94
N VAL A 116 2.37 8.43 -9.61
CA VAL A 116 2.53 7.18 -8.86
C VAL A 116 1.41 7.09 -7.85
N THR A 117 0.63 6.01 -7.95
CA THR A 117 -0.53 5.74 -7.11
C THR A 117 -0.33 4.41 -6.40
N ALA A 118 -0.51 4.41 -5.09
CA ALA A 118 -0.51 3.22 -4.25
C ALA A 118 -1.92 3.04 -3.67
N ILE A 119 -2.46 1.83 -3.75
CA ILE A 119 -3.78 1.45 -3.22
C ILE A 119 -3.59 0.21 -2.36
N GLY A 120 -4.34 0.08 -1.28
CA GLY A 120 -4.39 -1.16 -0.52
C GLY A 120 -5.49 -1.17 0.52
N THR A 121 -5.47 -2.15 1.41
CA THR A 121 -6.46 -2.28 2.48
C THR A 121 -5.82 -2.16 3.85
N ALA A 122 -6.28 -1.18 4.62
CA ALA A 122 -5.84 -0.97 5.98
C ALA A 122 -6.43 -2.04 6.91
N VAL A 123 -5.61 -2.61 7.79
CA VAL A 123 -6.01 -3.71 8.69
C VAL A 123 -5.57 -3.43 10.12
N ARG A 124 -6.37 -3.90 11.08
CA ARG A 124 -6.06 -3.86 12.51
C ARG A 124 -6.08 -5.27 13.07
N TYR A 125 -5.09 -5.64 13.86
CA TYR A 125 -5.10 -6.89 14.59
C TYR A 125 -6.08 -6.82 15.77
N VAL A 126 -7.03 -7.74 15.83
CA VAL A 126 -8.03 -7.85 16.90
C VAL A 126 -8.02 -9.22 17.59
N GLY A 127 -7.17 -10.14 17.13
CA GLY A 127 -7.00 -11.47 17.69
C GLY A 127 -6.17 -11.50 18.97
N SER A 128 -6.11 -12.68 19.60
CA SER A 128 -5.32 -12.94 20.81
C SER A 128 -4.32 -14.10 20.64
N GLY A 129 -3.89 -14.36 19.40
CA GLY A 129 -3.02 -15.48 19.01
C GLY A 129 -1.56 -15.07 18.70
N PRO A 130 -0.73 -16.03 18.24
CA PRO A 130 0.70 -15.82 17.95
C PRO A 130 0.96 -14.94 16.71
N ASN A 131 -0.08 -14.59 15.96
CA ASN A 131 0.01 -13.73 14.77
C ASN A 131 0.02 -12.23 15.14
N MET A 132 0.22 -11.89 16.41
CA MET A 132 0.29 -10.51 16.86
C MET A 132 1.44 -9.81 16.12
N PRO A 133 1.15 -8.73 15.36
CA PRO A 133 2.21 -7.97 14.71
C PRO A 133 3.15 -7.41 15.78
N PRO A 134 4.46 -7.23 15.48
CA PRO A 134 5.42 -6.66 16.42
C PRO A 134 4.93 -5.29 16.91
N THR A 135 4.33 -5.24 18.10
CA THR A 135 3.89 -3.98 18.68
C THR A 135 5.12 -3.21 19.15
N GLY A 136 5.45 -2.12 18.46
CA GLY A 136 6.40 -1.11 18.96
C GLY A 136 7.48 -0.62 18.01
N MET A 137 7.72 -1.25 16.86
CA MET A 137 8.76 -0.79 15.90
C MET A 137 8.37 -1.12 14.46
N GLY A 138 7.80 -0.14 13.76
CA GLY A 138 7.56 -0.14 12.30
C GLY A 138 6.30 -0.87 11.85
N ARG A 139 5.39 -0.15 11.17
CA ARG A 139 4.25 -0.75 10.48
C ARG A 139 4.75 -1.52 9.25
N VAL A 140 4.24 -2.73 9.04
CA VAL A 140 4.59 -3.56 7.88
C VAL A 140 3.59 -3.27 6.76
N THR A 141 4.09 -2.82 5.61
CA THR A 141 3.34 -2.76 4.35
C THR A 141 3.65 -4.03 3.57
N ILE A 142 2.63 -4.83 3.25
CA ILE A 142 2.80 -6.06 2.46
C ILE A 142 2.27 -5.80 1.05
N PRO A 143 3.13 -5.71 0.02
CA PRO A 143 2.69 -5.57 -1.37
C PRO A 143 1.91 -6.80 -1.82
N ALA A 144 0.98 -6.61 -2.75
CA ALA A 144 0.45 -7.72 -3.53
C ALA A 144 1.58 -8.28 -4.41
N GLY A 145 1.66 -9.61 -4.51
CA GLY A 145 2.62 -10.31 -5.38
C GLY A 145 2.16 -10.36 -6.83
#